data_AF-A0A7C9DYE6-F1
#
_entry.id   AF-A0A7C9DYE6-F1
#
_cell.length_a   1.000
_cell.length_b   1.000
_cell.length_c   1.000
_cell.angle_alpha   90.00
_cell.angle_beta   90.00
_cell.angle_gamma   90.00
#
_symmetry.space_group_name_H-M   'P 1'
#
loop_
_entity.id
_entity.type
_entity.pdbx_description
1 polymer ?
#
loop_
_entity_poly.entity_id
_entity_poly.type
_entity_poly.pdbx_seq_one_letter_code
_entity_poly.pdbx_strand_id
1 'polypeptide(L)'
;DIYRHNHDEIDFELLGHQNHKGWVLQTNMYGNGTTAGREEKFRLWFDPTADFHEYSIIWNNHHIVFLVDNIPVREVAHTEAISSAYPSKPMAVYATIWDASDWATHGGKYPVNYRYAPFVASLAQMEMRGCIYDPKDLSGRSCSK
;
A
#
# COMPACT_ATOMS: atom_id res chain seq x y z
N ASP A 1 0.18 9.53 14.92
CA ASP A 1 -0.70 9.83 13.79
C ASP A 1 -1.50 11.09 14.09
N ILE A 2 -1.54 12.03 13.14
CA ILE A 2 -2.24 13.32 13.27
C ILE A 2 -3.76 13.14 13.06
N TYR A 3 -4.17 12.12 12.29
CA TYR A 3 -5.56 11.90 11.87
C TYR A 3 -6.14 10.57 12.38
N ARG A 4 -6.07 10.35 13.70
CA ARG A 4 -6.38 9.04 14.33
C ARG A 4 -7.74 8.44 13.97
N HIS A 5 -8.76 9.27 13.71
CA HIS A 5 -10.14 8.83 13.47
C HIS A 5 -10.61 9.04 12.03
N ASN A 6 -9.77 9.65 11.19
CA ASN A 6 -10.10 9.99 9.81
C ASN A 6 -8.85 9.97 8.92
N HIS A 7 -8.03 8.93 9.08
CA HIS A 7 -6.80 8.78 8.29
C HIS A 7 -7.12 8.56 6.81
N ASP A 8 -6.10 8.83 6.00
CA ASP A 8 -6.02 8.39 4.62
C ASP A 8 -4.91 7.34 4.55
N GLU A 9 -5.05 6.33 3.68
CA GLU A 9 -4.14 5.19 3.56
C GLU A 9 -4.15 4.66 2.12
N ILE A 10 -2.99 4.22 1.65
CA ILE A 10 -2.79 3.63 0.31
C ILE A 10 -1.84 2.44 0.49
N ASP A 11 -2.31 1.24 0.13
CA ASP A 11 -1.67 0.01 0.57
C ASP A 11 -1.11 -0.83 -0.57
N PHE A 12 0.08 -1.36 -0.33
CA PHE A 12 0.55 -2.61 -0.92
C PHE A 12 0.68 -3.66 0.18
N GLU A 13 0.03 -4.81 -0.01
CA GLU A 13 0.07 -5.92 0.94
C GLU A 13 0.41 -7.21 0.18
N LEU A 14 1.59 -7.77 0.46
CA LEU A 14 1.99 -9.08 -0.05
C LEU A 14 1.48 -10.18 0.87
N LEU A 15 0.40 -10.85 0.45
CA LEU A 15 -0.23 -11.90 1.22
C LEU A 15 0.55 -13.22 1.03
N GLY A 16 1.08 -13.74 2.13
CA GLY A 16 1.89 -14.96 2.18
C GLY A 16 1.15 -16.21 1.69
N HIS A 17 1.92 -17.25 1.37
CA HIS A 17 1.37 -18.53 0.92
C HIS A 17 2.14 -19.73 1.47
N GLN A 18 1.44 -20.83 1.77
CA GLN A 18 1.98 -22.01 2.46
C GLN A 18 3.14 -22.74 1.77
N ASN A 19 3.38 -22.48 0.48
CA ASN A 19 4.37 -23.19 -0.34
C ASN A 19 5.31 -22.23 -1.09
N HIS A 20 5.38 -20.96 -0.68
CA HIS A 20 6.06 -19.86 -1.39
C HIS A 20 5.57 -19.61 -2.84
N LYS A 21 4.62 -20.41 -3.33
CA LYS A 21 4.00 -20.27 -4.65
C LYS A 21 2.65 -19.60 -4.52
N GLY A 22 2.38 -18.63 -5.37
CA GLY A 22 1.06 -18.00 -5.46
C GLY A 22 0.81 -16.89 -4.44
N TRP A 23 1.85 -16.15 -4.07
CA TRP A 23 1.71 -14.85 -3.40
C TRP A 23 0.69 -13.97 -4.11
N VAL A 24 -0.09 -13.25 -3.31
CA VAL A 24 -1.11 -12.32 -3.80
C VAL A 24 -0.68 -10.92 -3.43
N LEU A 25 -0.60 -10.04 -4.41
CA LEU A 25 -0.50 -8.61 -4.15
C LEU A 25 -1.91 -8.08 -3.96
N GLN A 26 -2.21 -7.56 -2.77
CA GLN A 26 -3.39 -6.78 -2.49
C GLN A 26 -3.04 -5.30 -2.53
N THR A 27 -3.89 -4.50 -3.16
CA THR A 27 -3.85 -3.04 -3.06
C THR A 27 -5.12 -2.55 -2.41
N ASN A 28 -5.03 -1.48 -1.63
CA ASN A 28 -6.18 -0.88 -0.97
C ASN A 28 -6.05 0.64 -0.90
N MET A 29 -7.17 1.32 -0.63
CA MET A 29 -7.18 2.73 -0.32
C MET A 29 -8.30 3.08 0.66
N TYR A 30 -7.95 3.89 1.65
CA TYR A 30 -8.88 4.51 2.58
C TYR A 30 -8.73 6.02 2.50
N GLY A 31 -9.86 6.72 2.53
CA GLY A 31 -9.86 8.18 2.57
C GLY A 31 -10.86 8.66 3.59
N ASN A 32 -10.46 9.66 4.37
CA ASN A 32 -11.32 10.31 5.35
C ASN A 32 -11.95 9.36 6.39
N GLY A 33 -11.20 8.34 6.80
CA GLY A 33 -11.65 7.37 7.80
C GLY A 33 -12.78 6.47 7.33
N THR A 34 -12.94 6.26 6.02
CA THR A 34 -13.88 5.25 5.51
C THR A 34 -13.59 3.89 6.14
N THR A 35 -14.62 3.15 6.55
CA THR A 35 -14.47 1.80 7.12
C THR A 35 -14.55 0.69 6.06
N ALA A 36 -14.94 1.03 4.84
CA ALA A 36 -14.98 0.12 3.71
C ALA A 36 -13.69 0.25 2.90
N GLY A 37 -12.96 -0.86 2.81
CA GLY A 37 -11.84 -0.99 1.90
C GLY A 37 -12.28 -1.05 0.44
N ARG A 38 -11.31 -0.84 -0.44
CA ARG A 38 -11.39 -0.90 -1.91
C ARG A 38 -10.31 -1.87 -2.39
N GLU A 39 -10.37 -3.09 -1.91
CA GLU A 39 -9.36 -4.11 -2.18
C GLU A 39 -9.39 -4.56 -3.64
N GLU A 40 -8.21 -4.64 -4.25
CA GLU A 40 -8.00 -5.40 -5.50
C GLU A 40 -6.82 -6.36 -5.31
N LYS A 41 -6.96 -7.57 -5.83
CA LYS A 41 -6.00 -8.67 -5.66
C LYS A 41 -5.48 -9.16 -7.00
N PHE A 42 -4.17 -9.30 -7.09
CA PHE A 42 -3.47 -9.70 -8.31
C PHE A 42 -2.49 -10.83 -8.04
N ARG A 43 -2.26 -11.67 -9.05
CA ARG A 43 -1.12 -12.59 -9.08
C ARG A 43 0.04 -11.92 -9.81
N LEU A 44 1.23 -12.01 -9.23
CA LEU A 44 2.44 -11.55 -9.88
C LEU A 44 2.86 -12.51 -10.99
N TRP A 45 3.46 -11.98 -12.05
CA TRP A 45 4.00 -12.74 -13.18
C TRP A 45 5.41 -13.28 -12.91
N PHE A 46 5.88 -13.18 -11.67
CA PHE A 46 7.17 -13.64 -11.17
C PHE A 46 7.03 -14.18 -9.74
N ASP A 47 8.10 -14.80 -9.23
CA ASP A 47 8.21 -15.20 -7.83
C ASP A 47 8.79 -14.03 -7.01
N PRO A 48 8.00 -13.34 -6.17
CA PRO A 48 8.47 -12.17 -5.41
C PRO A 48 9.47 -12.52 -4.30
N THR A 49 9.77 -13.81 -4.09
CA THR A 49 10.76 -14.26 -3.10
C THR A 49 12.13 -14.56 -3.72
N ALA A 50 12.23 -14.59 -5.04
CA ALA A 50 13.43 -14.99 -5.75
C ALA A 50 14.43 -13.84 -5.97
N ASP A 51 13.94 -12.61 -6.14
CA ASP A 51 14.76 -11.41 -6.32
C ASP A 51 14.01 -10.15 -5.84
N PHE A 52 14.71 -9.01 -5.80
CA PHE A 52 14.10 -7.70 -5.56
C PHE A 52 13.28 -7.24 -6.78
N HIS A 53 12.13 -6.65 -6.50
CA HIS A 53 11.23 -6.04 -7.48
C HIS A 53 10.85 -4.64 -7.03
N GLU A 54 10.55 -3.76 -7.98
CA GLU A 54 10.16 -2.38 -7.70
C GLU A 54 8.66 -2.30 -7.44
N TYR A 55 8.26 -1.76 -6.29
CA TYR A 55 6.87 -1.48 -5.95
C TYR A 55 6.72 0.02 -5.73
N SER A 56 5.98 0.68 -6.61
CA SER A 56 5.92 2.15 -6.66
C SER A 56 4.47 2.63 -6.58
N ILE A 57 4.24 3.69 -5.80
CA ILE A 57 2.96 4.40 -5.71
C ILE A 57 3.18 5.82 -6.24
N ILE A 58 2.45 6.17 -7.29
CA ILE A 58 2.31 7.56 -7.74
C ILE A 58 1.00 8.07 -7.14
N TRP A 59 1.06 9.15 -6.37
CA TRP A 59 -0.13 9.78 -5.79
C TRP A 59 -0.07 11.29 -6.00
N ASN A 60 -1.12 11.84 -6.63
CA ASN A 60 -1.31 13.26 -6.86
C ASN A 60 -2.80 13.60 -6.85
N ASN A 61 -3.18 14.84 -7.18
CA ASN A 61 -4.59 15.26 -7.14
C ASN A 61 -5.46 14.72 -8.30
N HIS A 62 -4.88 13.98 -9.25
CA HIS A 62 -5.55 13.44 -10.42
C HIS A 62 -5.74 11.92 -10.34
N HIS A 63 -4.75 11.19 -9.83
CA HIS A 63 -4.82 9.73 -9.75
C HIS A 63 -3.83 9.12 -8.75
N ILE A 64 -4.16 7.93 -8.28
CA ILE A 64 -3.25 7.00 -7.62
C ILE A 64 -2.91 5.91 -8.63
N VAL A 65 -1.63 5.65 -8.86
CA VAL A 65 -1.17 4.54 -9.72
C VAL A 65 -0.27 3.63 -8.90
N PHE A 66 -0.61 2.35 -8.88
CA PHE A 66 0.19 1.28 -8.29
C PHE A 66 0.98 0.62 -9.41
N LEU A 67 2.30 0.56 -9.26
CA LEU A 67 3.21 -0.05 -10.24
C LEU A 67 4.00 -1.18 -9.60
N VAL A 68 4.24 -2.21 -10.42
CA VAL A 68 5.19 -3.29 -10.14
C VAL A 68 6.17 -3.35 -11.32
N ASP A 69 7.46 -3.15 -11.08
CA ASP A 69 8.50 -3.06 -12.10
C ASP A 69 8.16 -2.08 -13.24
N ASN A 70 7.66 -0.89 -12.89
CA ASN A 70 7.18 0.14 -13.82
C ASN A 70 5.98 -0.27 -14.70
N ILE A 71 5.31 -1.39 -14.39
CA ILE A 71 4.07 -1.82 -15.03
C ILE A 71 2.90 -1.41 -14.13
N PRO A 72 1.95 -0.58 -14.61
CA PRO A 72 0.78 -0.21 -13.82
C PRO A 72 -0.12 -1.44 -13.62
N VAL A 73 -0.36 -1.79 -12.36
CA VAL A 73 -1.26 -2.91 -11.98
C VAL A 73 -2.63 -2.42 -11.55
N ARG A 74 -2.73 -1.16 -11.12
CA ARG A 74 -3.99 -0.49 -10.75
C ARG A 74 -3.88 1.02 -10.90
N GLU A 75 -4.93 1.64 -11.40
CA GLU A 75 -5.12 3.10 -11.38
C GLU A 75 -6.44 3.45 -10.71
N VAL A 76 -6.41 4.43 -9.83
CA VAL A 76 -7.60 5.07 -9.26
C VAL A 76 -7.61 6.53 -9.65
N ALA A 77 -8.46 6.87 -10.62
CA ALA A 77 -8.69 8.26 -11.03
C ALA A 77 -9.48 9.03 -9.98
N HIS A 78 -9.05 10.25 -9.67
CA HIS A 78 -9.77 11.18 -8.81
C HIS A 78 -10.96 11.77 -9.59
N THR A 79 -12.11 11.13 -9.43
CA THR A 79 -13.40 11.54 -10.01
C THR A 79 -14.32 12.09 -8.92
N GLU A 80 -15.37 12.82 -9.31
CA GLU A 80 -16.39 13.28 -8.36
C GLU A 80 -16.99 12.15 -7.53
N ALA A 81 -17.15 10.96 -8.13
CA ALA A 81 -17.72 9.79 -7.48
C ALA A 81 -16.88 9.25 -6.31
N ILE A 82 -15.55 9.40 -6.36
CA ILE A 82 -14.63 8.93 -5.31
C ILE A 82 -14.06 10.07 -4.47
N SER A 83 -14.34 11.32 -4.79
CA SER A 83 -13.70 12.50 -4.19
C SER A 83 -13.81 12.52 -2.65
N SER A 84 -14.94 12.09 -2.09
CA SER A 84 -15.15 12.01 -0.63
C SER A 84 -14.27 10.98 0.09
N ALA A 85 -13.70 10.03 -0.66
CA ALA A 85 -12.85 8.96 -0.16
C ALA A 85 -11.46 8.95 -0.83
N TYR A 86 -11.10 10.02 -1.54
CA TYR A 86 -9.80 10.15 -2.17
C TYR A 86 -8.78 10.70 -1.16
N PRO A 87 -7.63 10.02 -0.95
CA PRO A 87 -6.54 10.48 -0.09
C PRO A 87 -6.07 11.89 -0.46
N SER A 88 -6.14 12.81 0.50
CA SER A 88 -5.82 14.23 0.30
C SER A 88 -5.09 14.88 1.49
N LYS A 89 -4.89 14.13 2.58
CA LYS A 89 -4.13 14.58 3.76
C LYS A 89 -2.66 14.20 3.62
N PRO A 90 -1.73 14.95 4.25
CA PRO A 90 -0.33 14.52 4.36
C PRO A 90 -0.22 13.12 4.97
N MET A 91 0.58 12.25 4.34
CA MET A 91 0.81 10.87 4.77
C MET A 91 2.29 10.62 5.05
N ALA A 92 2.57 9.55 5.80
CA ALA A 92 3.90 9.02 6.02
C ALA A 92 3.99 7.60 5.43
N VAL A 93 5.19 7.20 5.02
CA VAL A 93 5.43 5.84 4.51
C VAL A 93 5.70 4.90 5.69
N TYR A 94 5.02 3.76 5.68
CA TYR A 94 5.23 2.68 6.63
C TYR A 94 5.61 1.40 5.87
N ALA A 95 6.46 0.57 6.46
CA ALA A 95 6.76 -0.77 6.00
C ALA A 95 6.77 -1.70 7.22
N THR A 96 5.95 -2.74 7.18
CA THR A 96 5.77 -3.66 8.30
C THR A 96 5.72 -5.11 7.83
N ILE A 97 6.11 -6.02 8.72
CA ILE A 97 5.82 -7.45 8.61
C ILE A 97 5.02 -7.82 9.86
N TRP A 98 3.86 -8.46 9.68
CA TRP A 98 2.94 -8.72 10.77
C TRP A 98 2.08 -9.96 10.50
N ASP A 99 1.44 -10.47 11.57
CA ASP A 99 0.59 -11.66 11.53
C ASP A 99 -0.87 -11.30 11.21
N ALA A 100 -1.30 -11.63 10.00
CA ALA A 100 -2.64 -11.44 9.50
C ALA A 100 -3.40 -12.78 9.34
N SER A 101 -3.14 -13.75 10.23
CA SER A 101 -3.66 -15.14 10.14
C SER A 101 -5.17 -15.24 9.94
N ASP A 102 -5.94 -14.30 10.46
CA ASP A 102 -7.40 -14.33 10.40
C ASP A 102 -7.96 -14.11 8.98
N TRP A 103 -7.17 -13.58 8.04
CA TRP A 103 -7.68 -13.22 6.71
C TRP A 103 -6.69 -13.35 5.54
N ALA A 104 -5.37 -13.26 5.76
CA ALA A 104 -4.40 -13.11 4.67
C ALA A 104 -4.36 -14.31 3.70
N THR A 105 -4.15 -15.53 4.22
CA THR A 105 -3.96 -16.72 3.38
C THR A 105 -5.28 -17.45 3.18
N HIS A 106 -5.83 -17.41 1.96
CA HIS A 106 -7.13 -18.02 1.60
C HIS A 106 -8.27 -17.59 2.53
N GLY A 107 -8.35 -16.29 2.86
CA GLY A 107 -9.39 -15.77 3.75
C GLY A 107 -9.25 -16.31 5.18
N GLY A 108 -8.02 -16.57 5.64
CA GLY A 108 -7.72 -17.06 6.98
C GLY A 108 -7.76 -18.58 7.16
N LYS A 109 -8.04 -19.34 6.10
CA LYS A 109 -8.04 -20.82 6.16
C LYS A 109 -6.70 -21.40 6.61
N TYR A 110 -5.60 -20.68 6.35
CA TYR A 110 -4.24 -21.15 6.57
C TYR A 110 -3.46 -20.14 7.44
N PRO A 111 -3.56 -20.24 8.77
CA PRO A 111 -2.87 -19.33 9.68
C PRO A 111 -1.35 -19.54 9.63
N VAL A 112 -0.61 -18.55 10.15
CA VAL A 112 0.84 -18.62 10.23
C VAL A 112 1.28 -19.79 11.10
N ASN A 113 2.34 -20.47 10.68
CA ASN A 113 2.99 -21.50 11.49
C ASN A 113 4.37 -21.00 11.94
N TYR A 114 4.45 -20.54 13.18
CA TYR A 114 5.66 -19.98 13.78
C TYR A 114 6.85 -20.97 13.88
N ARG A 115 6.66 -22.26 13.59
CA ARG A 115 7.79 -23.21 13.44
C ARG A 115 8.67 -22.88 12.22
N TYR A 116 8.14 -22.15 11.24
CA TYR A 116 8.90 -21.68 10.08
C TYR A 116 9.56 -20.31 10.30
N ALA A 117 9.49 -19.76 11.51
CA ALA A 117 10.18 -18.52 11.85
C ALA A 117 11.72 -18.70 11.76
N PRO A 118 12.48 -17.63 11.45
CA PRO A 118 12.01 -16.26 11.25
C PRO A 118 11.36 -16.02 9.88
N PHE A 119 10.35 -15.14 9.85
CA PHE A 119 9.80 -14.58 8.61
C PHE A 119 10.56 -13.30 8.29
N VAL A 120 11.11 -13.19 7.08
CA VAL A 120 12.01 -12.11 6.70
C VAL A 120 11.48 -11.41 5.46
N ALA A 121 11.41 -10.08 5.52
CA ALA A 121 11.21 -9.22 4.37
C ALA A 121 12.45 -8.32 4.21
N SER A 122 12.98 -8.24 2.99
CA SER A 122 14.15 -7.43 2.67
C SER A 122 13.71 -6.24 1.83
N LEU A 123 14.10 -5.03 2.24
CA LEU A 123 13.84 -3.80 1.49
C LEU A 123 15.16 -3.17 1.07
N ALA A 124 15.21 -2.67 -0.16
CA ALA A 124 16.38 -1.99 -0.71
C ALA A 124 15.92 -0.78 -1.54
N GLN A 125 16.84 0.17 -1.75
CA GLN A 125 16.65 1.31 -2.67
C GLN A 125 15.35 2.11 -2.43
N MET A 126 14.98 2.31 -1.16
CA MET A 126 13.80 3.10 -0.80
C MET A 126 13.97 4.55 -1.28
N GLU A 127 13.06 4.97 -2.16
CA GLU A 127 13.02 6.31 -2.74
C GLU A 127 11.70 6.98 -2.41
N MET A 128 11.76 8.24 -1.96
CA MET A 128 10.59 9.08 -1.73
C MET A 128 10.82 10.40 -2.45
N ARG A 129 10.01 10.65 -3.49
CA ARG A 129 9.98 11.93 -4.20
C ARG A 129 8.58 12.50 -4.11
N GLY A 130 8.47 13.68 -3.53
CA GLY A 130 7.18 14.33 -3.44
C GLY A 130 7.21 15.57 -2.59
N CYS A 131 6.01 15.93 -2.16
CA CYS A 131 5.70 17.13 -1.46
C CYS A 131 5.84 16.95 0.04
N ILE A 132 6.96 17.41 0.59
CA ILE A 132 7.22 17.30 2.02
C ILE A 132 6.29 18.28 2.76
N TYR A 133 5.42 17.73 3.60
CA TYR A 133 4.62 18.52 4.52
C TYR A 133 5.45 18.85 5.77
N ASP A 134 5.74 20.13 5.98
CA ASP A 134 6.32 20.61 7.23
C ASP A 134 5.21 21.23 8.10
N PRO A 135 4.86 20.62 9.26
CA PRO A 135 3.83 21.16 10.14
C PRO A 135 4.19 22.52 10.76
N LYS A 136 5.45 22.98 10.66
CA LYS A 136 5.91 24.30 11.10
C LYS A 136 5.92 25.33 9.96
N ASP A 137 5.85 24.90 8.71
CA ASP A 137 5.80 25.78 7.55
C ASP A 137 4.36 26.19 7.25
N LEU A 138 3.93 27.29 7.88
CA LEU A 138 2.61 27.89 7.68
C LEU A 138 2.52 28.70 6.37
N SER A 139 3.55 28.70 5.52
CA SER A 139 3.60 29.54 4.31
C SER A 139 2.53 29.18 3.26
N GLY A 140 1.78 28.09 3.47
CA GLY A 140 0.68 27.69 2.60
C GLY A 140 1.15 27.41 1.17
N ARG A 141 2.45 27.16 0.97
CA ARG A 141 3.00 26.80 -0.33
C ARG A 141 2.42 25.44 -0.71
N SER A 142 1.35 25.53 -1.50
CA SER A 142 0.85 24.41 -2.29
C SER A 142 2.05 23.81 -2.99
N CYS A 143 2.15 22.50 -2.90
CA CYS A 143 3.19 21.79 -3.57
C CYS A 143 2.84 21.73 -5.06
N SER A 144 3.11 22.84 -5.74
CA SER A 144 2.84 23.02 -7.15
C SER A 144 4.07 22.57 -7.93
N LYS A 145 3.96 21.40 -8.56
CA LYS A 145 4.62 21.11 -9.82
C LYS A 145 3.63 20.37 -10.72
#